data_AF-A0A1B9G172-F1
#
_entry.id   AF-A0A1B9G172-F1
#
_cell.length_a   1.000
_cell.length_b   1.000
_cell.length_c   1.000
_cell.angle_alpha   90.00
_cell.angle_beta   90.00
_cell.angle_gamma   90.00
#
_symmetry.space_group_name_H-M   'P 1'
#
loop_
_entity.id
_entity.type
_entity.pdbx_description
1 polymer ?
#
loop_
_entity_poly.entity_id
_entity_poly.type
_entity_poly.pdbx_seq_one_letter_code
_entity_poly.pdbx_strand_id
1 'polypeptide(L)'
;MSVPRSHALNPTDTIPEEGEKAIRKVIKTCFPQFADRPLFDKAICWCTDSYDGNWLLTEDPRYKGLVLATGDCGHTFKMLPIVGKYVADLIEGKLSEEDKNRWRWRPEGRSSGDTGREGPKPDDLADKPGWCHDDEIQGDATVATLSSRMNGAKL
;
A
#
# COMPACT_ATOMS: atom_id res chain seq x y z
N MET A 1 0.36 -4.05 -13.48
CA MET A 1 -0.25 -3.45 -12.28
C MET A 1 0.62 -3.84 -11.10
N SER A 2 1.21 -2.87 -10.42
CA SER A 2 1.99 -3.09 -9.19
C SER A 2 1.18 -3.91 -8.20
N VAL A 3 1.77 -4.99 -7.67
CA VAL A 3 1.14 -5.86 -6.67
C VAL A 3 1.83 -5.65 -5.32
N PRO A 4 1.06 -5.51 -4.22
CA PRO A 4 1.65 -5.38 -2.90
C PRO A 4 2.63 -6.50 -2.56
N ARG A 5 3.88 -6.10 -2.32
CA ARG A 5 4.94 -6.97 -1.80
C ARG A 5 5.19 -6.62 -0.34
N SER A 6 5.02 -7.62 0.53
CA SER A 6 5.32 -7.47 1.95
C SER A 6 6.83 -7.40 2.14
N HIS A 7 7.31 -6.39 2.87
CA HIS A 7 8.72 -6.27 3.23
C HIS A 7 9.21 -7.46 4.07
N ALA A 8 8.33 -8.09 4.85
CA ALA A 8 8.69 -9.29 5.61
C ALA A 8 9.03 -10.50 4.72
N LEU A 9 8.42 -10.58 3.54
CA LEU A 9 8.67 -11.65 2.56
C LEU A 9 9.74 -11.27 1.54
N ASN A 10 9.96 -9.98 1.33
CA ASN A 10 10.91 -9.44 0.36
C ASN A 10 11.77 -8.36 1.07
N PRO A 11 12.65 -8.76 2.02
CA PRO A 11 13.38 -7.83 2.86
C PRO A 11 14.43 -7.01 2.11
N THR A 12 14.80 -7.45 0.91
CA THR A 12 15.71 -6.74 0.01
C THR A 12 15.00 -5.71 -0.85
N ASP A 13 13.67 -5.73 -0.94
CA ASP A 13 12.91 -4.71 -1.66
C ASP A 13 13.16 -3.34 -1.02
N THR A 14 13.46 -2.35 -1.85
CA THR A 14 13.68 -0.96 -1.40
C THR A 14 12.65 -0.02 -2.03
N ILE A 15 13.12 1.06 -2.68
CA ILE A 15 12.29 2.06 -3.35
C ILE A 15 12.87 2.33 -4.74
N PRO A 16 12.07 2.79 -5.72
CA PRO A 16 12.57 3.17 -7.02
C PRO A 16 13.65 4.25 -6.94
N GLU A 17 14.60 4.25 -7.88
CA GLU A 17 15.69 5.23 -7.93
C GLU A 17 15.18 6.68 -7.93
N GLU A 18 14.08 6.95 -8.63
CA GLU A 18 13.45 8.26 -8.68
C GLU A 18 12.92 8.70 -7.30
N GLY A 19 12.40 7.75 -6.51
CA GLY A 19 11.94 8.00 -5.14
C GLY A 19 13.10 8.36 -4.23
N GLU A 20 14.23 7.65 -4.35
CA GLU A 20 15.44 8.00 -3.61
C GLU A 20 15.98 9.39 -4.00
N LYS A 21 16.02 9.71 -5.29
CA LYS A 21 16.43 11.04 -5.79
C LYS A 21 15.52 12.14 -5.23
N ALA A 22 14.20 11.91 -5.19
CA ALA A 22 13.23 12.84 -4.63
C ALA A 22 13.43 13.05 -3.12
N ILE A 23 13.62 11.98 -2.34
CA ILE A 23 13.90 12.05 -0.90
C ILE A 23 15.18 12.86 -0.65
N ARG A 24 16.27 12.57 -1.38
CA ARG A 24 17.53 13.30 -1.24
C ARG A 24 17.38 14.78 -1.57
N LYS A 25 16.57 15.13 -2.56
CA LYS A 25 16.26 16.53 -2.89
C LYS A 25 15.55 17.23 -1.73
N VAL A 26 14.57 16.58 -1.11
CA VAL A 26 13.85 17.10 0.08
C VAL A 26 14.81 17.30 1.24
N ILE A 27 15.65 16.30 1.57
CA ILE A 27 16.64 16.41 2.65
C ILE A 27 17.60 17.56 2.38
N LYS A 28 18.17 17.67 1.17
CA LYS A 28 19.09 18.76 0.83
C LYS A 28 18.44 20.14 0.96
N THR A 29 17.14 20.24 0.69
CA THR A 29 16.39 21.50 0.74
C THR A 29 16.00 21.88 2.16
N CYS A 30 15.46 20.94 2.93
CA CYS A 30 14.87 21.19 4.25
C CYS A 30 15.87 20.98 5.41
N PHE A 31 16.83 20.06 5.24
CA PHE A 31 17.77 19.63 6.27
C PHE A 31 19.20 19.44 5.71
N PRO A 32 19.81 20.50 5.15
CA PRO A 32 21.09 20.40 4.44
C PRO A 32 22.24 19.80 5.29
N GLN A 33 22.20 19.97 6.61
CA GLN A 33 23.18 19.38 7.54
C GLN A 33 23.16 17.84 7.56
N PHE A 34 22.13 17.22 6.99
CA PHE A 34 21.99 15.76 6.87
C PHE A 34 22.07 15.26 5.43
N ALA A 35 22.41 16.12 4.46
CA ALA A 35 22.38 15.76 3.03
C ALA A 35 23.27 14.55 2.68
N ASP A 36 24.40 14.40 3.37
CA ASP A 36 25.37 13.31 3.12
C ASP A 36 25.13 12.07 3.99
N ARG A 37 24.07 12.05 4.81
CA ARG A 37 23.76 10.89 5.64
C ARG A 37 23.24 9.73 4.78
N PRO A 38 23.65 8.48 5.09
CA PRO A 38 23.13 7.31 4.38
C PRO A 38 21.63 7.15 4.66
N LEU A 39 20.88 6.79 3.63
CA LEU A 39 19.49 6.37 3.76
C LEU A 39 19.45 4.87 4.06
N PHE A 40 18.68 4.49 5.07
CA PHE A 40 18.49 3.11 5.51
C PHE A 40 16.99 2.82 5.63
N ASP A 41 16.61 1.55 5.75
CA ASP A 41 15.21 1.07 5.87
C ASP A 41 14.25 1.67 4.83
N LYS A 42 14.73 1.74 3.58
CA LYS A 42 13.94 2.20 2.44
C LYS A 42 12.90 1.12 2.12
N ALA A 43 11.62 1.47 2.13
CA ALA A 43 10.54 0.55 1.81
C ALA A 43 9.37 1.25 1.11
N ILE A 44 8.61 0.49 0.33
CA ILE A 44 7.35 0.93 -0.28
C ILE A 44 6.20 0.70 0.71
N CYS A 45 5.40 1.74 0.93
CA CYS A 45 4.15 1.65 1.67
C CYS A 45 2.98 1.52 0.68
N TRP A 46 2.07 0.57 0.95
CA TRP A 46 0.94 0.27 0.08
C TRP A 46 -0.36 0.86 0.64
N CYS A 47 -1.14 1.47 -0.23
CA CYS A 47 -2.46 2.04 0.06
C CYS A 47 -3.40 1.65 -1.09
N THR A 48 -4.71 1.69 -0.86
CA THR A 48 -5.71 1.54 -1.92
C THR A 48 -6.58 2.79 -2.03
N ASP A 49 -6.57 3.39 -3.21
CA ASP A 49 -7.35 4.59 -3.49
C ASP A 49 -8.73 4.22 -4.04
N SER A 50 -9.76 4.97 -3.63
CA SER A 50 -11.01 5.09 -4.37
C SER A 50 -10.96 6.32 -5.29
N TYR A 51 -11.79 6.35 -6.34
CA TYR A 51 -11.83 7.48 -7.27
C TYR A 51 -12.22 8.83 -6.62
N ASP A 52 -12.91 8.79 -5.49
CA ASP A 52 -13.43 9.96 -4.78
C ASP A 52 -12.69 10.28 -3.48
N GLY A 53 -11.63 9.53 -3.15
CA GLY A 53 -10.87 9.70 -1.92
C GLY A 53 -11.60 9.34 -0.63
N ASN A 54 -12.81 8.78 -0.70
CA ASN A 54 -13.60 8.34 0.45
C ASN A 54 -13.40 6.85 0.77
N TRP A 55 -13.66 6.44 2.01
CA TRP A 55 -13.65 5.03 2.39
C TRP A 55 -14.63 4.18 1.57
N LEU A 56 -14.31 2.90 1.45
CA LEU A 56 -15.26 1.84 1.09
C LEU A 56 -15.61 1.10 2.38
N LEU A 57 -16.70 1.55 3.00
CA LEU A 57 -17.20 1.04 4.27
C LEU A 57 -18.66 0.62 4.11
N THR A 58 -18.88 -0.64 3.76
CA THR A 58 -20.19 -1.16 3.34
C THR A 58 -20.25 -2.69 3.44
N GLU A 59 -21.44 -3.28 3.35
CA GLU A 59 -21.60 -4.73 3.18
C GLU A 59 -21.52 -5.09 1.69
N ASP A 60 -20.88 -6.21 1.34
CA ASP A 60 -20.83 -6.66 -0.06
C ASP A 60 -22.26 -6.99 -0.55
N PRO A 61 -22.71 -6.45 -1.70
CA PRO A 61 -24.08 -6.64 -2.18
C PRO A 61 -24.42 -8.09 -2.56
N ARG A 62 -23.43 -8.96 -2.71
CA ARG A 62 -23.60 -10.38 -3.09
C ARG A 62 -23.49 -11.32 -1.90
N TYR A 63 -22.74 -10.93 -0.86
CA TYR A 63 -22.39 -11.80 0.26
C TYR A 63 -22.87 -11.20 1.57
N LYS A 64 -24.05 -11.66 2.03
CA LYS A 64 -24.60 -11.25 3.32
C LYS A 64 -23.64 -11.61 4.46
N GLY A 65 -23.36 -10.64 5.32
CA GLY A 65 -22.43 -10.71 6.44
C GLY A 65 -20.98 -10.34 6.09
N LEU A 66 -20.64 -10.12 4.81
CA LEU A 66 -19.30 -9.68 4.43
C LEU A 66 -19.21 -8.15 4.47
N VAL A 67 -18.49 -7.63 5.46
CA VAL A 67 -18.20 -6.19 5.57
C VAL A 67 -16.87 -5.84 4.91
N LEU A 68 -16.90 -4.82 4.07
CA LEU A 68 -15.73 -4.18 3.48
C LEU A 68 -15.40 -2.94 4.30
N ALA A 69 -14.17 -2.83 4.77
CA ALA A 69 -13.63 -1.67 5.46
C ALA A 69 -12.24 -1.34 4.89
N THR A 70 -12.22 -0.68 3.73
CA THR A 70 -11.03 -0.41 2.92
C THR A 70 -11.13 0.94 2.21
N GLY A 71 -10.32 1.22 1.19
CA GLY A 71 -10.31 2.50 0.48
C GLY A 71 -9.66 3.59 1.33
N ASP A 72 -8.50 3.30 1.92
CA ASP A 72 -7.85 4.17 2.90
C ASP A 72 -7.34 5.49 2.29
N CYS A 73 -7.15 5.50 0.97
CA CYS A 73 -6.73 6.61 0.15
C CYS A 73 -5.46 7.34 0.63
N GLY A 74 -4.58 6.63 1.36
CA GLY A 74 -3.34 7.16 1.92
C GLY A 74 -3.53 8.17 3.06
N HIS A 75 -4.74 8.36 3.58
CA HIS A 75 -5.01 9.37 4.61
C HIS A 75 -5.72 8.83 5.86
N THR A 76 -5.99 7.53 5.93
CA THR A 76 -6.77 6.94 7.04
C THR A 76 -5.99 6.80 8.35
N PHE A 77 -4.66 6.86 8.34
CA PHE A 77 -3.88 6.72 9.59
C PHE A 77 -4.23 7.76 10.65
N LYS A 78 -4.53 9.02 10.28
CA LYS A 78 -5.00 10.06 11.22
C LYS A 78 -6.36 9.73 11.86
N MET A 79 -7.13 8.83 11.23
CA MET A 79 -8.46 8.40 11.66
C MET A 79 -8.42 7.10 12.48
N LEU A 80 -7.23 6.54 12.73
CA LEU A 80 -7.03 5.30 13.48
C LEU A 80 -7.85 5.22 14.79
N PRO A 81 -7.95 6.29 15.62
CA PRO A 81 -8.70 6.20 16.88
C PRO A 81 -10.21 6.09 16.71
N ILE A 82 -10.76 6.49 15.55
CA ILE A 82 -12.21 6.60 15.35
C ILE A 82 -12.76 5.67 14.27
N VAL A 83 -11.93 5.17 13.35
CA VAL A 83 -12.37 4.32 12.24
C VAL A 83 -13.11 3.07 12.71
N GLY A 84 -12.66 2.45 13.81
CA GLY A 84 -13.31 1.26 14.38
C GLY A 84 -14.75 1.52 14.84
N LYS A 85 -15.06 2.75 15.29
CA LYS A 85 -16.43 3.14 15.66
C LYS A 85 -17.37 3.05 14.45
N TYR A 86 -16.95 3.59 13.31
CA TYR A 86 -17.77 3.58 12.10
C TYR A 86 -17.96 2.17 11.54
N VAL A 87 -16.95 1.31 11.64
CA VAL A 87 -17.06 -0.11 11.28
C VAL A 87 -18.08 -0.82 12.17
N ALA A 88 -18.02 -0.60 13.49
CA ALA A 88 -19.00 -1.16 14.42
C ALA A 88 -20.42 -0.62 14.16
N ASP A 89 -20.56 0.69 13.92
CA ASP A 89 -21.85 1.29 13.60
C ASP A 89 -22.45 0.72 12.30
N LEU A 90 -21.62 0.41 11.30
CA LEU A 90 -22.08 -0.28 10.09
C LEU A 90 -22.62 -1.68 10.42
N ILE A 91 -21.84 -2.47 11.16
CA ILE A 91 -22.21 -3.86 11.53
C ILE A 91 -23.50 -3.89 12.36
N GLU A 92 -23.67 -2.93 13.26
CA GLU A 92 -24.85 -2.83 14.14
C GLU A 92 -26.05 -2.11 13.50
N GLY A 93 -25.92 -1.64 12.25
CA GLY A 93 -26.98 -0.90 11.55
C GLY A 93 -27.22 0.52 12.08
N LYS A 94 -26.27 1.09 12.81
CA LYS A 94 -26.31 2.42 13.44
C LYS A 94 -25.62 3.51 12.62
N LEU A 95 -24.98 3.15 11.51
CA LEU A 95 -24.31 4.11 10.64
C LEU A 95 -25.34 5.10 10.04
N SER A 96 -24.99 6.39 9.98
CA SER A 96 -25.88 7.42 9.44
C SER A 96 -26.17 7.19 7.95
N GLU A 97 -27.32 7.63 7.44
CA GLU A 97 -27.64 7.52 6.01
C GLU A 97 -26.67 8.34 5.13
N GLU A 98 -26.16 9.45 5.65
CA GLU A 98 -25.14 10.26 4.98
C GLU A 98 -23.84 9.46 4.81
N ASP A 99 -23.35 8.83 5.89
CA ASP A 99 -22.12 8.04 5.86
C ASP A 99 -22.29 6.76 5.03
N LYS A 100 -23.45 6.09 5.12
CA LYS A 100 -23.79 4.95 4.25
C LYS A 100 -23.72 5.34 2.78
N ASN A 101 -24.30 6.48 2.40
CA ASN A 101 -24.28 6.93 1.01
C ASN A 101 -22.87 7.35 0.56
N ARG A 102 -22.09 7.98 1.45
CA ARG A 102 -20.71 8.41 1.20
C ARG A 102 -19.76 7.23 1.00
N TRP A 103 -19.93 6.15 1.77
CA TRP A 103 -19.00 5.01 1.79
C TRP A 103 -19.55 3.73 1.14
N ARG A 104 -20.69 3.83 0.44
CA ARG A 104 -21.37 2.73 -0.24
C ARG A 104 -20.48 1.97 -1.22
N TRP A 105 -20.93 0.77 -1.57
CA TRP A 105 -20.46 0.02 -2.73
C TRP A 105 -20.70 0.81 -4.01
N ARG A 106 -19.64 1.04 -4.79
CA ARG A 106 -19.66 1.96 -5.95
C ARG A 106 -18.72 1.55 -7.09
N PRO A 107 -19.00 0.43 -7.80
CA PRO A 107 -18.16 -0.06 -8.89
C PRO A 107 -18.23 0.81 -10.16
N GLU A 108 -19.21 1.71 -10.25
CA GLU A 108 -19.37 2.67 -11.36
C GLU A 108 -18.27 3.75 -11.39
N GLY A 109 -17.51 3.86 -10.30
CA GLY A 109 -16.49 4.87 -10.08
C GLY A 109 -15.20 4.70 -10.89
N ARG A 110 -15.26 5.01 -12.19
CA ARG A 110 -14.13 5.27 -13.13
C ARG A 110 -13.02 4.21 -13.30
N SER A 111 -12.27 4.39 -14.39
CA SER A 111 -11.21 3.49 -14.88
C SER A 111 -10.06 3.29 -13.90
N SER A 112 -9.42 2.12 -13.94
CA SER A 112 -8.17 1.82 -13.23
C SER A 112 -7.15 2.96 -13.42
N GLY A 113 -6.77 3.62 -12.33
CA GLY A 113 -5.82 4.75 -12.32
C GLY A 113 -6.43 6.13 -12.04
N ASP A 114 -7.75 6.26 -11.85
CA ASP A 114 -8.34 7.44 -11.24
C ASP A 114 -8.30 7.30 -9.71
N THR A 115 -7.36 7.98 -9.07
CA THR A 115 -7.07 7.86 -7.63
C THR A 115 -7.70 8.96 -6.79
N GLY A 116 -8.42 9.90 -7.41
CA GLY A 116 -8.89 11.12 -6.75
C GLY A 116 -7.76 12.04 -6.27
N ARG A 117 -6.49 11.70 -6.56
CA ARG A 117 -5.32 12.51 -6.20
C ARG A 117 -5.03 13.54 -7.27
N GLU A 118 -4.58 14.71 -6.85
CA GLU A 118 -4.02 15.70 -7.76
C GLU A 118 -2.64 15.23 -8.27
N GLY A 119 -2.37 15.43 -9.56
CA GLY A 119 -1.08 15.14 -10.18
C GLY A 119 -1.14 14.09 -11.29
N PRO A 120 0.03 13.59 -11.74
CA PRO A 120 0.10 12.54 -12.73
C PRO A 120 -0.51 11.24 -12.17
N LYS A 121 -0.99 10.38 -13.08
CA LYS A 121 -1.42 9.04 -12.71
C LYS A 121 -0.26 8.24 -12.10
N PRO A 122 -0.53 7.31 -11.18
CA PRO A 122 0.50 6.44 -10.65
C PRO A 122 1.11 5.58 -11.76
N ASP A 123 2.44 5.51 -11.79
CA ASP A 123 3.17 4.59 -12.65
C ASP A 123 3.17 3.16 -12.06
N ASP A 124 3.44 2.18 -12.92
CA ASP A 124 3.62 0.79 -12.50
C ASP A 124 5.06 0.55 -12.01
N LEU A 125 5.23 -0.22 -10.94
CA LEU A 125 6.55 -0.59 -10.44
C LEU A 125 7.31 -1.49 -11.43
N ALA A 126 6.62 -2.21 -12.31
CA ALA A 126 7.26 -2.97 -13.38
C ALA A 126 8.10 -2.08 -14.32
N ASP A 127 7.73 -0.81 -14.46
CA ASP A 127 8.41 0.17 -15.30
C ASP A 127 9.46 1.00 -14.53
N LYS A 128 9.65 0.71 -13.24
CA LYS A 128 10.54 1.47 -12.35
C LYS A 128 11.75 0.62 -11.91
N PRO A 129 12.99 1.07 -12.14
CA PRO A 129 14.17 0.34 -11.71
C PRO A 129 14.55 0.59 -10.24
N GLY A 130 15.41 -0.29 -9.71
CA GLY A 130 16.14 -0.09 -8.45
C GLY A 130 15.40 -0.48 -7.17
N TRP A 131 14.13 -0.88 -7.24
CA TRP A 131 13.37 -1.27 -6.05
C TRP A 131 13.40 -2.78 -5.77
N CYS A 132 13.41 -3.62 -6.81
CA CYS A 132 13.40 -5.08 -6.69
C CYS A 132 14.82 -5.64 -6.81
N HIS A 133 15.21 -6.51 -5.88
CA HIS A 133 16.56 -7.07 -5.76
C HIS A 133 16.55 -8.62 -5.70
N ASP A 134 15.50 -9.24 -6.25
CA ASP A 134 15.33 -10.70 -6.25
C ASP A 134 16.48 -11.43 -6.98
N ASP A 135 17.02 -10.83 -8.05
CA ASP A 135 18.09 -11.41 -8.88
C ASP A 135 19.45 -11.44 -8.18
N GLU A 136 19.69 -10.53 -7.22
CA GLU A 136 20.95 -10.48 -6.45
C GLU A 136 21.07 -11.67 -5.47
N ILE A 137 19.94 -12.27 -5.09
CA ILE A 137 19.88 -13.43 -4.18
C ILE A 137 20.27 -14.73 -4.90
N GLN A 138 20.05 -14.84 -6.22
CA GLN A 138 20.39 -16.03 -7.01
C GLN A 138 21.90 -16.20 -7.25
N GLY A 139 22.70 -15.14 -7.07
CA GLY A 139 24.16 -15.18 -7.18
C GLY A 139 24.88 -15.67 -5.92
N ASP A 140 24.21 -15.74 -4.77
CA ASP A 140 24.80 -16.17 -3.51
C ASP A 140 24.53 -17.66 -3.25
N ALA A 141 25.54 -18.50 -3.56
CA ALA A 141 25.50 -19.97 -3.40
C ALA A 141 25.17 -20.43 -1.96
N THR A 142 25.19 -19.52 -0.98
CA THR A 142 24.90 -19.81 0.42
C THR A 142 23.39 -19.94 0.71
N VAL A 143 22.52 -19.23 -0.03
CA VAL A 143 21.06 -19.21 0.21
C VAL A 143 20.33 -20.38 -0.46
N ALA A 144 20.85 -20.89 -1.58
CA ALA A 144 20.31 -22.08 -2.25
C ALA A 144 20.23 -23.31 -1.32
N THR A 145 21.15 -23.40 -0.35
CA THR A 145 21.24 -24.50 0.60
C THR A 145 20.16 -24.46 1.70
N LEU A 146 19.62 -23.27 2.02
CA LEU A 146 18.54 -23.10 3.01
C LEU A 146 17.15 -23.39 2.40
N SER A 147 16.92 -22.98 1.15
CA SER A 147 15.67 -23.27 0.42
C SER A 147 15.45 -24.77 0.21
N SER A 148 16.53 -25.52 -0.03
CA SER A 148 16.51 -26.99 -0.11
C SER A 148 16.05 -27.65 1.19
N ARG A 149 16.38 -27.09 2.36
CA ARG A 149 16.00 -27.64 3.67
C ARG A 149 14.52 -27.38 4.03
N MET A 150 13.95 -26.28 3.58
CA MET A 150 12.54 -25.95 3.86
C MET A 150 11.56 -26.75 2.96
N ASN A 151 11.96 -27.09 1.74
CA ASN A 151 11.15 -27.92 0.85
C ASN A 151 11.14 -29.43 1.22
N GLY A 152 12.03 -29.88 2.10
CA GLY A 152 12.06 -31.25 2.62
C GLY A 152 11.16 -31.51 3.83
N ALA A 153 10.48 -30.48 4.35
CA ALA A 153 9.65 -30.55 5.55
C ALA A 153 8.14 -30.43 5.24
N LYS A 154 7.69 -30.95 4.10
CA LYS A 154 6.27 -31.27 3.87
C LYS A 154 6.07 -32.77 4.03
N LEU A 155 5.58 -33.16 5.21
CA LEU A 155 4.74 -34.35 5.42
C LEU A 155 3.28 -33.87 5.49
#